data_AF-T0LAT1-F1
#
_entry.id   AF-T0LAT1-F1
#
_cell.length_a   1.000
_cell.length_b   1.000
_cell.length_c   1.000
_cell.angle_alpha   90.00
_cell.angle_beta   90.00
_cell.angle_gamma   90.00
#
_symmetry.space_group_name_H-M   'P 1'
#
loop_
_entity.id
_entity.type
_entity.pdbx_description
1 polymer ?
#
loop_
_entity_poly.entity_id
_entity_poly.type
_entity_poly.pdbx_seq_one_letter_code
_entity_poly.pdbx_strand_id
1 'polypeptide(L)'
;MSSWMALSARAAPQKPGFTVVILGATSASGRVAVDVLDERIVLKPETDWSKLGEVDVVLDYVYGDAAAGLLKALPKSEREVQYIHIGSVSRDETMMLPGAILRGKRVALRGAGPGSWTMEEYAKELGGMVEIAAKLERKGVAVEAFKDVESAWGKARVGGDRIVFVSDDIIKSA
;
A
#
# COMPACT_ATOMS: atom_id res chain seq x y z
N MET A 1 5.01 1.33 -7.21
CA MET A 1 6.11 0.33 -7.27
C MET A 1 5.98 -0.70 -6.17
N SER A 2 6.06 -0.36 -4.88
CA SER A 2 5.98 -1.37 -3.80
C SER A 2 4.67 -2.16 -3.77
N SER A 3 3.52 -1.51 -4.03
CA SER A 3 2.21 -2.19 -4.16
C SER A 3 2.16 -3.15 -5.34
N TRP A 4 2.82 -2.79 -6.44
CA TRP A 4 2.87 -3.61 -7.65
C TRP A 4 3.60 -4.90 -7.34
N MET A 5 4.84 -4.81 -6.85
CA MET A 5 5.63 -5.99 -6.49
C MET A 5 4.94 -6.85 -5.43
N ALA A 6 4.28 -6.23 -4.44
CA ALA A 6 3.48 -6.97 -3.47
C ALA A 6 2.34 -7.75 -4.12
N LEU A 7 1.63 -7.15 -5.08
CA LEU A 7 0.51 -7.81 -5.72
C LEU A 7 0.96 -8.83 -6.78
N SER A 8 1.84 -8.44 -7.71
CA SER A 8 2.22 -9.27 -8.85
C SER A 8 3.20 -10.39 -8.49
N ALA A 9 4.12 -10.14 -7.56
CA ALA A 9 5.15 -11.10 -7.19
C ALA A 9 4.89 -11.82 -5.85
N ARG A 10 3.93 -11.34 -5.03
CA ARG A 10 3.67 -11.93 -3.71
C ARG A 10 2.23 -12.33 -3.46
N ALA A 11 1.24 -11.89 -4.23
CA ALA A 11 -0.12 -12.44 -4.14
C ALA A 11 -0.29 -13.63 -5.08
N ALA A 12 -1.09 -14.61 -4.66
CA ALA A 12 -1.52 -15.70 -5.53
C ALA A 12 -2.33 -15.16 -6.73
N PRO A 13 -2.43 -15.92 -7.83
CA PRO A 13 -3.18 -15.52 -9.01
C PRO A 13 -4.62 -15.09 -8.67
N GLN A 14 -5.01 -13.93 -9.20
CA GLN A 14 -6.31 -13.33 -8.96
C GLN A 14 -7.37 -14.12 -9.74
N LYS A 15 -8.33 -14.70 -9.02
CA LYS A 15 -9.47 -15.41 -9.60
C LYS A 15 -10.67 -14.46 -9.72
N PRO A 16 -11.71 -14.74 -10.52
CA PRO A 16 -12.94 -13.96 -10.48
C PRO A 16 -13.49 -13.84 -9.04
N GLY A 17 -13.87 -12.63 -8.63
CA GLY A 17 -14.32 -12.35 -7.26
C GLY A 17 -13.19 -12.16 -6.22
N PHE A 18 -11.96 -11.91 -6.68
CA PHE A 18 -10.82 -11.63 -5.80
C PHE A 18 -10.99 -10.31 -5.04
N THR A 19 -10.76 -10.36 -3.74
CA THR A 19 -10.97 -9.24 -2.81
C THR A 19 -9.66 -8.78 -2.20
N VAL A 20 -9.41 -7.47 -2.23
CA VAL A 20 -8.18 -6.86 -1.72
C VAL A 20 -8.53 -5.77 -0.73
N VAL A 21 -7.86 -5.75 0.41
CA VAL A 21 -7.88 -4.62 1.34
C VAL A 21 -6.52 -3.97 1.38
N ILE A 22 -6.51 -2.64 1.28
CA ILE A 22 -5.32 -1.81 1.41
C ILE A 22 -5.36 -1.14 2.78
N LEU A 23 -4.50 -1.59 3.69
CA LEU A 23 -4.35 -0.97 4.99
C LEU A 23 -3.34 0.19 4.88
N GLY A 24 -3.84 1.42 4.99
CA GLY A 24 -3.01 2.63 4.90
C GLY A 24 -2.98 3.28 3.51
N ALA A 25 -4.13 3.47 2.87
CA ALA A 25 -4.27 4.21 1.62
C ALA A 25 -4.10 5.75 1.79
N THR A 26 -3.03 6.20 2.44
CA THR A 26 -2.77 7.61 2.78
C THR A 26 -1.86 8.33 1.77
N SER A 27 -1.16 7.56 0.93
CA SER A 27 -0.25 8.08 -0.11
C SER A 27 -1.02 8.76 -1.25
N ALA A 28 -0.32 9.50 -2.12
CA ALA A 28 -0.93 10.15 -3.29
C ALA A 28 -1.72 9.15 -4.16
N SER A 29 -1.14 7.96 -4.42
CA SER A 29 -1.84 6.89 -5.14
C SER A 29 -2.99 6.28 -4.33
N GLY A 30 -2.84 6.15 -3.01
CA GLY A 30 -3.90 5.68 -2.13
C GLY A 30 -5.11 6.61 -2.12
N ARG A 31 -4.89 7.92 -2.15
CA ARG A 31 -5.96 8.94 -2.18
C ARG A 31 -6.74 8.94 -3.49
N VAL A 32 -6.06 8.82 -4.62
CA VAL A 32 -6.72 8.67 -5.92
C VAL A 32 -7.51 7.37 -5.97
N ALA A 33 -7.00 6.29 -5.36
CA ALA A 33 -7.71 5.03 -5.31
C ALA A 33 -8.99 5.08 -4.47
N VAL A 34 -9.12 6.00 -3.50
CA VAL A 34 -10.33 6.12 -2.64
C VAL A 34 -11.60 6.30 -3.47
N ASP A 35 -11.52 7.02 -4.59
CA ASP A 35 -12.69 7.31 -5.43
C ASP A 35 -13.25 6.08 -6.15
N VAL A 36 -12.48 4.98 -6.20
CA VAL A 36 -12.84 3.74 -6.89
C VAL A 36 -12.94 2.53 -5.96
N LEU A 37 -12.86 2.73 -4.64
CA LEU A 37 -13.05 1.66 -3.67
C LEU A 37 -14.53 1.31 -3.51
N ASP A 38 -14.83 0.03 -3.37
CA ASP A 38 -16.18 -0.44 -3.02
C ASP A 38 -16.57 0.03 -1.60
N GLU A 39 -15.61 -0.02 -0.67
CA GLU A 39 -15.81 0.34 0.73
C GLU A 39 -14.59 1.05 1.32
N ARG A 40 -14.84 1.92 2.30
CA ARG A 40 -13.81 2.65 3.04
C ARG A 40 -14.01 2.55 4.54
N ILE A 41 -12.95 2.17 5.26
CA ILE A 41 -12.87 2.14 6.71
C ILE A 41 -11.85 3.19 7.18
N VAL A 42 -12.24 4.01 8.16
CA VAL A 42 -11.36 5.03 8.76
C VAL A 42 -10.69 4.45 10.00
N LEU A 43 -9.36 4.36 9.97
CA LEU A 43 -8.57 3.91 11.12
C LEU A 43 -8.65 4.93 12.26
N LYS A 44 -8.94 4.42 13.46
CA LYS A 44 -8.97 5.12 14.74
C LYS A 44 -8.71 4.10 15.87
N PRO A 45 -8.41 4.52 17.11
CA PRO A 45 -8.15 3.58 18.21
C PRO A 45 -9.23 2.48 18.35
N GLU A 46 -10.51 2.86 18.19
CA GLU A 46 -11.64 1.92 18.13
C GLU A 46 -12.19 1.85 16.71
N THR A 47 -11.41 1.31 15.77
CA THR A 47 -11.83 1.21 14.36
C THR A 47 -13.09 0.37 14.23
N ASP A 48 -14.08 0.88 13.49
CA ASP A 48 -15.28 0.13 13.13
C ASP A 48 -15.01 -0.70 11.88
N TRP A 49 -14.96 -2.01 12.06
CA TRP A 49 -14.68 -2.98 10.99
C TRP A 49 -15.95 -3.62 10.42
N SER A 50 -17.15 -3.12 10.75
CA SER A 50 -18.43 -3.73 10.33
C SER A 50 -18.60 -3.85 8.81
N LYS A 51 -17.93 -2.99 8.05
CA LYS A 51 -17.91 -2.98 6.58
C LYS A 51 -16.89 -3.94 5.98
N LEU A 52 -16.06 -4.60 6.80
CA LEU A 52 -15.02 -5.51 6.34
C LEU A 52 -15.63 -6.86 5.95
N GLY A 53 -15.61 -7.16 4.64
CA GLY A 53 -16.00 -8.47 4.11
C GLY A 53 -14.91 -9.53 4.22
N GLU A 54 -15.12 -10.65 3.54
CA GLU A 54 -14.03 -11.59 3.28
C GLU A 54 -12.96 -10.93 2.40
N VAL A 55 -11.70 -11.30 2.64
CA VAL A 55 -10.53 -10.71 1.96
C VAL A 55 -9.56 -11.82 1.55
N ASP A 56 -9.12 -11.81 0.30
CA ASP A 56 -8.09 -12.74 -0.19
C ASP A 56 -6.68 -12.19 0.05
N VAL A 57 -6.49 -10.87 -0.08
CA VAL A 57 -5.19 -10.21 0.10
C VAL A 57 -5.31 -8.94 0.94
N VAL A 58 -4.43 -8.82 1.93
CA VAL A 58 -4.21 -7.58 2.67
C VAL A 58 -2.87 -6.99 2.24
N LEU A 59 -2.90 -5.79 1.65
CA LEU A 59 -1.70 -5.00 1.36
C LEU A 59 -1.51 -3.99 2.50
N ASP A 60 -0.50 -4.23 3.34
CA ASP A 60 -0.31 -3.45 4.57
C ASP A 60 0.86 -2.46 4.49
N TYR A 61 0.54 -1.17 4.59
CA TYR A 61 1.48 -0.06 4.70
C TYR A 61 1.64 0.47 6.12
N VAL A 62 0.81 0.04 7.06
CA VAL A 62 0.72 0.62 8.41
C VAL A 62 1.50 -0.21 9.41
N TYR A 63 1.29 -1.53 9.43
CA TYR A 63 1.81 -2.48 10.44
C TYR A 63 1.21 -2.32 11.84
N GLY A 64 1.77 -3.05 12.80
CA GLY A 64 1.44 -2.95 14.23
C GLY A 64 -0.01 -3.32 14.57
N ASP A 65 -0.58 -2.59 15.53
CA ASP A 65 -1.90 -2.87 16.10
C ASP A 65 -3.03 -2.73 15.06
N ALA A 66 -2.89 -1.83 14.09
CA ALA A 66 -3.86 -1.67 13.01
C ALA A 66 -3.95 -2.94 12.15
N ALA A 67 -2.81 -3.55 11.85
CA ALA A 67 -2.74 -4.79 11.08
C ALA A 67 -3.30 -5.97 11.87
N ALA A 68 -2.93 -6.10 13.15
CA ALA A 68 -3.49 -7.14 14.03
C ALA A 68 -5.00 -6.99 14.21
N GLY A 69 -5.49 -5.75 14.38
CA GLY A 69 -6.90 -5.41 14.49
C GLY A 69 -7.68 -5.79 13.24
N LEU A 70 -7.16 -5.46 12.05
CA LEU A 70 -7.74 -5.87 10.77
C LEU A 70 -7.83 -7.40 10.66
N LEU A 71 -6.72 -8.12 10.90
CA LEU A 71 -6.69 -9.58 10.78
C LEU A 71 -7.65 -10.28 11.77
N LYS A 72 -7.79 -9.70 12.96
CA LYS A 72 -8.78 -10.16 13.96
C LYS A 72 -10.22 -9.92 13.48
N ALA A 73 -10.47 -8.77 12.88
CA ALA A 73 -11.80 -8.34 12.45
C ALA A 73 -12.30 -9.02 11.18
N LEU A 74 -11.40 -9.58 10.36
CA LEU A 74 -11.79 -10.37 9.19
C LEU A 74 -12.84 -11.43 9.60
N PRO A 75 -13.88 -11.66 8.79
CA PRO A 75 -14.81 -12.76 9.03
C PRO A 75 -14.08 -14.12 8.93
N LYS A 76 -14.75 -15.20 9.31
CA LYS A 76 -14.25 -16.53 8.98
C LYS A 76 -14.38 -16.74 7.48
N SER A 77 -13.33 -17.24 6.84
CA SER A 77 -13.34 -17.64 5.44
C SER A 77 -12.69 -19.00 5.31
N GLU A 78 -13.17 -19.81 4.37
CA GLU A 78 -12.54 -21.08 3.99
C GLU A 78 -11.37 -20.86 3.01
N ARG A 79 -11.20 -19.62 2.52
CA ARG A 79 -10.10 -19.22 1.63
C ARG A 79 -8.87 -18.79 2.44
N GLU A 80 -7.69 -18.93 1.82
CA GLU A 80 -6.45 -18.40 2.40
C GLU A 80 -6.47 -16.87 2.34
N VAL A 81 -6.14 -16.22 3.47
CA VAL A 81 -5.92 -14.78 3.53
C VAL A 81 -4.42 -14.52 3.42
N GLN A 82 -3.99 -13.82 2.38
CA GLN A 82 -2.59 -13.46 2.18
C GLN A 82 -2.33 -12.07 2.72
N TYR A 83 -1.71 -11.99 3.88
CA TYR A 83 -1.25 -10.74 4.45
C TYR A 83 0.16 -10.43 3.94
N ILE A 84 0.31 -9.29 3.27
CA ILE A 84 1.56 -8.85 2.66
C ILE A 84 1.98 -7.54 3.32
N HIS A 85 3.04 -7.62 4.13
CA HIS A 85 3.64 -6.46 4.77
C HIS A 85 4.53 -5.71 3.78
N ILE A 86 4.21 -4.44 3.54
CA ILE A 86 4.90 -3.56 2.57
C ILE A 86 5.62 -2.41 3.28
N GLY A 87 5.05 -1.89 4.36
CA GLY A 87 5.64 -0.79 5.12
C GLY A 87 5.09 -0.66 6.54
N SER A 88 5.78 0.15 7.34
CA SER A 88 5.44 0.43 8.74
C SER A 88 5.27 1.95 8.93
N VAL A 89 4.17 2.51 8.42
CA VAL A 89 3.83 3.93 8.64
C VAL A 89 3.49 4.19 10.10
N SER A 90 2.97 3.21 10.84
CA SER A 90 2.76 3.35 12.29
C SER A 90 4.07 3.50 13.06
N ARG A 91 5.19 3.07 12.46
CA ARG A 91 6.53 2.99 13.05
C ARG A 91 6.63 1.95 14.16
N ASP A 92 5.62 1.10 14.30
CA ASP A 92 5.72 -0.05 15.19
C ASP A 92 6.78 -1.02 14.66
N GLU A 93 7.59 -1.54 15.58
CA GLU A 93 8.58 -2.59 15.27
C GLU A 93 7.98 -3.99 15.38
N THR A 94 6.88 -4.12 16.13
CA THR A 94 6.25 -5.40 16.45
C THR A 94 4.77 -5.37 16.16
N MET A 95 4.25 -6.51 15.72
CA MET A 95 2.81 -6.76 15.63
C MET A 95 2.48 -7.92 16.57
N MET A 96 1.68 -7.63 17.60
CA MET A 96 1.18 -8.67 18.49
C MET A 96 0.10 -9.47 17.77
N LEU A 97 0.42 -10.71 17.39
CA LEU A 97 -0.48 -11.58 16.64
C LEU A 97 -0.96 -12.75 17.51
N PRO A 98 -2.13 -12.64 18.17
CA PRO A 98 -2.69 -13.75 18.93
C PRO A 98 -2.87 -15.01 18.08
N GLY A 99 -2.46 -16.16 18.60
CA GLY A 99 -2.59 -17.45 17.89
C GLY A 99 -4.03 -17.83 17.54
N ALA A 100 -5.04 -17.23 18.18
CA ALA A 100 -6.44 -17.39 17.81
C ALA A 100 -6.73 -16.87 16.39
N ILE A 101 -6.03 -15.83 15.92
CA ILE A 101 -6.15 -15.32 14.55
C ILE A 101 -5.66 -16.38 13.56
N LEU A 102 -4.48 -16.95 13.81
CA LEU A 102 -3.87 -17.98 12.96
C LEU A 102 -4.64 -19.31 12.95
N ARG A 103 -5.23 -19.71 14.07
CA ARG A 103 -6.04 -20.94 14.14
C ARG A 103 -7.46 -20.74 13.61
N GLY A 104 -7.99 -19.53 13.73
CA GLY A 104 -9.35 -19.21 13.27
C GLY A 104 -9.42 -18.90 11.77
N LYS A 105 -8.29 -18.60 11.13
CA LYS A 105 -8.19 -18.20 9.72
C LYS A 105 -6.93 -18.77 9.11
N ARG A 106 -7.02 -19.21 7.86
CA ARG A 106 -5.87 -19.71 7.09
C ARG A 106 -5.03 -18.52 6.59
N VAL A 107 -4.33 -17.83 7.50
CA VAL A 107 -3.53 -16.64 7.17
C VAL A 107 -2.12 -17.03 6.72
N ALA A 108 -1.70 -16.53 5.56
CA ALA A 108 -0.32 -16.57 5.09
C ALA A 108 0.33 -15.19 5.28
N LEU A 109 1.43 -15.12 6.03
CA LEU A 109 2.19 -13.89 6.24
C LEU A 109 3.36 -13.81 5.25
N ARG A 110 3.49 -12.68 4.54
CA ARG A 110 4.55 -12.45 3.54
C ARG A 110 5.12 -11.04 3.69
N GLY A 111 6.38 -10.87 3.32
CA GLY A 111 7.03 -9.55 3.22
C GLY A 111 7.20 -9.10 1.77
N ALA A 112 7.10 -7.80 1.53
CA ALA A 112 7.31 -7.16 0.24
C ALA A 112 8.01 -5.80 0.40
N GLY A 113 9.35 -5.83 0.44
CA GLY A 113 10.20 -4.64 0.47
C GLY A 113 11.56 -4.88 -0.20
N PRO A 114 12.37 -3.82 -0.40
CA PRO A 114 13.73 -3.97 -0.90
C PRO A 114 14.50 -5.04 -0.12
N GLY A 115 15.14 -5.98 -0.82
CA GLY A 115 15.85 -7.13 -0.23
C GLY A 115 15.00 -8.40 -0.03
N SER A 116 13.67 -8.30 -0.09
CA SER A 116 12.78 -9.49 -0.04
C SER A 116 12.49 -10.12 -1.40
N TRP A 117 12.87 -9.46 -2.50
CA TRP A 117 12.70 -9.92 -3.87
C TRP A 117 14.03 -9.92 -4.61
N THR A 118 14.15 -10.81 -5.60
CA THR A 118 15.34 -10.89 -6.45
C THR A 118 15.29 -9.83 -7.55
N MET A 119 16.45 -9.46 -8.10
CA MET A 119 16.50 -8.56 -9.26
C MET A 119 15.82 -9.15 -10.49
N GLU A 120 15.78 -10.48 -10.61
CA GLU A 120 15.06 -11.17 -11.69
C GLU A 120 13.54 -11.00 -11.54
N GLU A 121 13.00 -11.17 -10.33
CA GLU A 121 11.59 -10.91 -10.04
C GLU A 121 11.24 -9.45 -10.37
N TYR A 122 12.07 -8.50 -9.95
CA TYR A 122 11.86 -7.09 -10.24
C TYR A 122 11.90 -6.79 -11.75
N ALA A 123 12.88 -7.35 -12.47
CA ALA A 123 13.05 -7.11 -13.90
C ALA A 123 11.86 -7.61 -14.72
N LYS A 124 11.26 -8.75 -14.34
CA LYS A 124 10.04 -9.29 -14.99
C LYS A 124 8.86 -8.32 -14.88
N GLU A 125 8.79 -7.57 -13.80
CA GLU A 125 7.68 -6.69 -13.48
C GLU A 125 7.85 -5.25 -13.99
N LEU A 126 9.08 -4.85 -14.34
CA LEU A 126 9.40 -3.48 -14.79
C LEU A 126 8.54 -3.00 -15.95
N GLY A 127 8.33 -3.84 -16.96
CA GLY A 127 7.53 -3.48 -18.13
C GLY A 127 6.08 -3.12 -17.76
N GLY A 128 5.42 -3.98 -16.98
CA GLY A 128 4.05 -3.74 -16.51
C GLY A 128 3.95 -2.52 -15.58
N MET A 129 4.95 -2.32 -14.71
CA MET A 129 5.02 -1.13 -13.86
C MET A 129 5.07 0.16 -14.68
N VAL A 130 5.91 0.21 -15.72
CA VAL A 130 6.05 1.39 -16.58
C VAL A 130 4.78 1.64 -17.38
N GLU A 131 4.18 0.59 -17.94
CA GLU A 131 2.95 0.70 -18.75
C GLU A 131 1.79 1.27 -17.93
N ILE A 132 1.59 0.79 -16.70
CA ILE A 132 0.54 1.30 -15.82
C ILE A 132 0.88 2.72 -15.35
N ALA A 133 2.13 2.98 -14.96
CA ALA A 133 2.53 4.32 -14.54
C ALA A 133 2.32 5.38 -15.63
N ALA A 134 2.53 5.02 -16.90
CA ALA A 134 2.30 5.90 -18.04
C ALA A 134 0.81 6.28 -18.24
N LYS A 135 -0.12 5.44 -17.77
CA LYS A 135 -1.57 5.66 -17.86
C LYS A 135 -2.14 6.44 -16.67
N LEU A 136 -1.37 6.61 -15.59
CA LEU A 136 -1.84 7.31 -14.39
C LEU A 136 -1.74 8.82 -14.56
N GLU A 137 -2.82 9.52 -14.21
CA GLU A 137 -2.81 10.99 -14.16
C GLU A 137 -1.90 11.49 -13.03
N ARG A 138 -1.15 12.55 -13.30
CA ARG A 138 -0.30 13.24 -12.31
C ARG A 138 -1.15 14.13 -11.41
N LYS A 139 -1.93 13.52 -10.51
CA LYS A 139 -2.71 14.23 -9.47
C LYS A 139 -1.94 14.30 -8.16
N GLY A 140 -2.05 15.45 -7.47
CA GLY A 140 -1.45 15.66 -6.16
C GLY A 140 0.08 15.64 -6.18
N VAL A 141 0.68 16.23 -7.22
CA VAL A 141 2.13 16.40 -7.36
C VAL A 141 2.44 17.87 -7.58
N ALA A 142 3.31 18.42 -6.73
CA ALA A 142 3.89 19.74 -6.91
C ALA A 142 5.33 19.58 -7.41
N VAL A 143 5.63 20.15 -8.57
CA VAL A 143 6.98 20.11 -9.15
C VAL A 143 7.69 21.40 -8.79
N GLU A 144 8.85 21.27 -8.14
CA GLU A 144 9.66 22.40 -7.67
C GLU A 144 11.08 22.28 -8.25
N ALA A 145 11.73 23.41 -8.52
CA ALA A 145 13.11 23.38 -8.98
C ALA A 145 14.03 22.93 -7.83
N PHE A 146 15.04 22.14 -8.15
CA PHE A 146 15.97 21.63 -7.15
C PHE A 146 16.67 22.76 -6.37
N LYS A 147 16.95 23.90 -7.03
CA LYS A 147 17.51 25.10 -6.40
C LYS A 147 16.63 25.70 -5.29
N ASP A 148 15.32 25.43 -5.34
CA ASP A 148 14.32 25.98 -4.41
C ASP A 148 14.02 25.01 -3.24
N VAL A 149 14.81 23.91 -3.12
CA VAL A 149 14.58 22.82 -2.16
C VAL A 149 14.34 23.30 -0.74
N GLU A 150 15.13 24.23 -0.24
CA GLU A 150 15.01 24.72 1.14
C GLU A 150 13.64 25.38 1.39
N SER A 151 13.20 26.22 0.45
CA SER A 151 11.94 26.95 0.55
C SER A 151 10.72 26.04 0.34
N ALA A 152 10.80 25.11 -0.61
CA ALA A 152 9.74 24.19 -0.95
C ALA A 152 9.56 23.09 0.10
N TRP A 153 10.66 22.62 0.72
CA TRP A 153 10.60 21.62 1.78
C TRP A 153 9.75 22.09 2.96
N GLY A 154 9.83 23.38 3.32
CA GLY A 154 9.00 23.98 4.37
C GLY A 154 7.50 24.01 4.06
N LYS A 155 7.10 23.85 2.79
CA LYS A 155 5.70 23.76 2.36
C LYS A 155 5.15 22.33 2.41
N ALA A 156 6.02 21.33 2.54
CA ALA A 156 5.61 19.94 2.60
C ALA A 156 4.78 19.69 3.86
N ARG A 157 3.58 19.15 3.69
CA ARG A 157 2.66 18.85 4.79
C ARG A 157 2.15 17.42 4.69
N VAL A 158 1.88 16.81 5.83
CA VAL A 158 1.20 15.50 5.88
C VAL A 158 -0.14 15.66 5.16
N GLY A 159 -0.28 14.92 4.08
CA GLY A 159 -1.46 14.96 3.26
C GLY A 159 -1.62 16.17 2.33
N GLY A 160 -0.53 16.89 2.06
CA GLY A 160 -0.45 17.78 0.90
C GLY A 160 -0.05 17.01 -0.36
N ASP A 161 0.16 17.77 -1.44
CA ASP A 161 0.70 17.25 -2.69
C ASP A 161 2.12 16.72 -2.47
N ARG A 162 2.49 15.69 -3.22
CA ARG A 162 3.84 15.16 -3.24
C ARG A 162 4.75 16.16 -3.94
N ILE A 163 5.71 16.72 -3.20
CA ILE A 163 6.73 17.58 -3.79
C ILE A 163 7.75 16.72 -4.52
N VAL A 164 8.02 17.05 -5.79
CA VAL A 164 9.03 16.41 -6.63
C VAL A 164 10.00 17.49 -7.08
N PHE A 165 11.27 17.33 -6.67
CA PHE A 165 12.34 18.20 -7.11
C PHE A 165 12.93 17.70 -8.41
N VAL A 166 13.05 18.60 -9.37
CA VAL A 166 13.63 18.33 -10.68
C VAL A 166 14.76 19.30 -10.95
N SER A 167 15.79 18.85 -11.68
CA SER A 167 16.86 19.73 -12.13
C SER A 167 16.32 20.76 -13.13
N ASP A 168 16.99 21.91 -13.20
CA ASP A 168 16.61 23.00 -14.11
C ASP A 168 16.56 22.56 -15.58
N ASP A 169 17.37 21.57 -15.97
CA ASP A 169 17.42 21.04 -17.33
C ASP A 169 16.19 20.19 -17.69
N ILE A 170 15.58 19.53 -16.70
CA ILE A 170 14.34 18.76 -16.88
C ILE A 170 13.13 19.69 -16.93
N ILE A 171 13.12 20.78 -16.14
CA ILE A 171 12.02 21.77 -16.20
C ILE A 171 11.94 22.42 -17.57
N LYS A 172 13.07 22.76 -18.19
CA LYS A 172 13.11 23.44 -19.49
C LYS A 172 12.68 22.56 -20.67
N SER A 173 12.61 21.24 -20.49
CA SER A 173 12.31 20.26 -21.53
C SER A 173 10.91 19.62 -21.39
N ALA A 174 10.15 19.99 -20.35
CA ALA A 174 8.78 19.56 -20.08
C ALA A 174 7.76 20.59 -20.58
#